data_AF-A0A929E1K1-F1
#
_entry.id   AF-A0A929E1K1-F1
#
_cell.length_a   1.000
_cell.length_b   1.000
_cell.length_c   1.000
_cell.angle_alpha   90.00
_cell.angle_beta   90.00
_cell.angle_gamma   90.00
#
_symmetry.space_group_name_H-M   'P 1'
#
loop_
_entity.id
_entity.type
_entity.pdbx_description
1 polymer ?
#
loop_
_entity_poly.entity_id
_entity_poly.type
_entity_poly.pdbx_seq_one_letter_code
_entity_poly.pdbx_strand_id
1 'polypeptide(L)'
;ANQLYFFSINGIGAGGVGRSIFVDPEGHILQTAGEREIIMTEVVDLDMVSRVREYGTLGVCQLWKELRDYKEKFPVYQENMGNGEIFKSLGVLKLHRKILNHYLL
;
A
#
# COMPACT_ATOMS: atom_id res chain seq x y z
N ALA A 1 -3.96 -4.12 3.08
CA ALA A 1 -3.00 -3.03 2.79
C ALA A 1 -2.67 -3.07 1.32
N ASN A 2 -2.96 -2.00 0.55
CA ASN A 2 -2.82 -2.03 -0.92
C ASN A 2 -1.41 -1.68 -1.43
N GLN A 3 -0.44 -1.47 -0.55
CA GLN A 3 0.95 -1.18 -0.88
C GLN A 3 1.05 0.00 -1.87
N LEU A 4 0.52 1.14 -1.45
CA LEU A 4 0.41 2.40 -2.20
C LEU A 4 0.58 3.57 -1.23
N TYR A 5 0.96 4.73 -1.76
CA TYR A 5 0.77 5.98 -1.03
C TYR A 5 -0.72 6.31 -0.98
N PHE A 6 -1.22 6.59 0.22
CA PHE A 6 -2.62 6.97 0.43
C PHE A 6 -2.72 8.40 0.90
N PHE A 7 -3.36 9.24 0.09
CA PHE A 7 -3.62 10.64 0.41
C PHE A 7 -5.13 10.84 0.54
N SER A 8 -5.61 11.01 1.77
CA SER A 8 -6.99 11.35 2.06
C SER A 8 -7.08 12.82 2.43
N ILE A 9 -7.81 13.59 1.62
CA ILE A 9 -8.06 15.02 1.84
C ILE A 9 -9.52 15.20 2.24
N ASN A 10 -9.75 15.95 3.31
CA ASN A 10 -11.07 16.27 3.81
C ASN A 10 -11.24 17.78 4.00
N GLY A 11 -12.46 18.28 3.80
CA GLY A 11 -12.83 19.66 4.11
C GLY A 11 -12.94 19.92 5.61
N ILE A 12 -13.10 21.19 6.00
CA ILE A 12 -13.32 21.63 7.38
C ILE A 12 -14.63 22.42 7.50
N GLY A 13 -15.19 22.51 8.71
CA GLY A 13 -16.42 23.25 8.99
C GLY A 13 -17.67 22.58 8.41
N ALA A 14 -18.53 23.33 7.71
CA ALA A 14 -19.76 22.80 7.12
C ALA A 14 -19.53 21.74 6.02
N GLY A 15 -18.29 21.64 5.51
CA GLY A 15 -17.90 20.72 4.44
C GLY A 15 -17.07 19.51 4.90
N GLY A 16 -16.80 19.35 6.20
CA GLY A 16 -16.02 18.21 6.71
C GLY A 16 -15.40 18.45 8.09
N VAL A 17 -14.74 17.43 8.62
CA VAL A 17 -14.15 17.44 9.97
C VAL A 17 -12.62 17.60 9.96
N GLY A 18 -12.05 17.92 8.81
CA GLY A 18 -10.60 17.92 8.59
C GLY A 18 -10.02 16.52 8.73
N ARG A 19 -8.87 16.42 9.41
CA ARG A 19 -8.18 15.14 9.65
C ARG A 19 -7.72 14.44 8.37
N SER A 20 -7.35 15.24 7.37
CA SER A 20 -6.61 14.76 6.20
C SER A 20 -5.37 13.96 6.66
N ILE A 21 -5.02 12.92 5.93
CA ILE A 21 -3.94 11.99 6.30
C ILE A 21 -3.20 11.48 5.07
N PHE A 22 -1.87 11.50 5.17
CA PHE A 22 -0.95 10.92 4.20
C PHE A 22 -0.27 9.69 4.80
N VAL A 23 -0.25 8.59 4.07
CA VAL A 23 0.28 7.30 4.50
C VAL A 23 1.18 6.72 3.42
N ASP A 24 2.32 6.15 3.82
CA ASP A 24 3.28 5.50 2.93
C ASP A 24 2.81 4.07 2.51
N PRO A 25 3.52 3.41 1.58
CA PRO A 25 3.19 2.05 1.15
C PRO A 25 3.32 0.96 2.21
N GLU A 26 4.10 1.18 3.28
CA GLU A 26 4.21 0.28 4.45
C GLU A 26 3.05 0.49 5.44
N GLY A 27 2.32 1.59 5.33
CA GLY A 27 1.23 1.96 6.23
C GLY A 27 1.65 2.96 7.31
N HIS A 28 2.86 3.54 7.25
CA HIS A 28 3.27 4.58 8.18
C HIS A 28 2.60 5.92 7.85
N ILE A 29 2.19 6.62 8.90
CA ILE A 29 1.64 7.97 8.79
C ILE A 29 2.78 8.92 8.47
N LEU A 30 2.69 9.59 7.33
CA LEU A 30 3.61 10.65 6.92
C LEU A 30 3.18 11.99 7.52
N GLN A 31 1.89 12.31 7.37
CA GLN A 31 1.32 13.58 7.85
C GLN A 31 -0.15 13.40 8.25
N THR A 32 -0.58 14.17 9.24
CA THR A 32 -1.99 14.34 9.61
C THR A 32 -2.32 15.81 9.78
N ALA A 33 -3.53 16.18 9.38
CA ALA A 33 -4.11 17.49 9.65
C ALA A 33 -5.00 17.44 10.90
N GLY A 34 -5.21 18.62 11.49
CA GLY A 34 -6.27 18.83 12.48
C GLY A 34 -7.58 19.26 11.83
N GLU A 35 -8.34 20.10 12.54
CA GLU A 35 -9.66 20.60 12.11
C GLU A 35 -9.57 22.05 11.58
N ARG A 36 -8.38 22.48 11.16
CA ARG A 36 -8.09 23.83 10.64
C ARG A 36 -7.48 23.74 9.26
N GLU A 37 -7.54 24.85 8.54
CA GLU A 37 -6.89 24.99 7.25
C GLU A 37 -5.38 24.79 7.38
N ILE A 38 -4.82 23.97 6.49
CA ILE A 38 -3.40 23.64 6.45
C ILE A 38 -3.01 23.23 5.04
N ILE A 39 -1.78 23.55 4.66
CA ILE A 39 -1.13 23.02 3.46
C ILE A 39 -0.31 21.80 3.87
N MET A 40 -0.54 20.67 3.21
CA MET A 40 0.22 19.43 3.40
C MET A 40 1.10 19.21 2.16
N THR A 41 2.31 18.71 2.34
CA THR A 41 3.29 18.53 1.25
C THR A 41 4.18 17.34 1.57
N GLU A 42 4.39 16.46 0.59
CA GLU A 42 5.14 15.23 0.77
C GLU A 42 5.97 14.90 -0.48
N VAL A 43 7.11 14.25 -0.30
CA VAL A 43 7.93 13.75 -1.40
C VAL A 43 7.58 12.28 -1.63
N VAL A 44 7.19 11.94 -2.85
CA VAL A 44 6.73 10.58 -3.20
C VAL A 44 7.86 9.78 -3.83
N ASP A 45 8.37 8.78 -3.13
CA ASP A 45 9.33 7.80 -3.66
C ASP A 45 8.56 6.59 -4.26
N LEU A 46 8.36 6.60 -5.58
CA LEU A 46 7.68 5.49 -6.25
C LEU A 46 8.49 4.18 -6.24
N ASP A 47 9.81 4.25 -6.04
CA ASP A 47 10.61 3.04 -5.88
C ASP A 47 10.28 2.34 -4.55
N MET A 48 9.84 3.07 -3.53
CA MET A 48 9.33 2.47 -2.29
C MET A 48 8.13 1.56 -2.56
N VAL A 49 7.19 1.98 -3.41
CA VAL A 49 6.04 1.15 -3.80
C VAL A 49 6.52 -0.16 -4.42
N SER A 50 7.49 -0.07 -5.34
CA SER A 50 8.08 -1.25 -5.99
C SER A 50 8.76 -2.17 -4.98
N ARG A 51 9.56 -1.63 -4.05
CA ARG A 51 10.23 -2.40 -2.98
C ARG A 51 9.21 -3.11 -2.07
N VAL A 52 8.19 -2.40 -1.58
CA VAL A 52 7.16 -3.00 -0.70
C VAL A 52 6.38 -4.10 -1.41
N ARG A 53 6.11 -3.95 -2.71
CA ARG A 53 5.46 -5.00 -3.51
C ARG A 53 6.38 -6.20 -3.76
N GLU A 54 7.68 -5.98 -3.88
CA GLU A 54 8.68 -7.05 -4.04
C GLU A 54 8.88 -7.85 -2.73
N TYR A 55 9.01 -7.17 -1.60
CA TYR A 55 9.37 -7.79 -0.32
C TYR A 55 8.16 -8.11 0.57
N GLY A 56 7.03 -7.46 0.32
CA GLY A 56 5.87 -7.48 1.20
C GLY A 56 5.94 -6.38 2.24
N THR A 57 4.78 -5.98 2.76
CA THR A 57 4.69 -5.04 3.89
C THR A 57 5.39 -5.65 5.09
N LEU A 58 6.33 -4.91 5.69
CA LEU A 58 7.25 -5.35 6.74
C LEU A 58 8.00 -6.67 6.39
N GLY A 59 8.18 -6.94 5.10
CA GLY A 59 8.81 -8.17 4.61
C GLY A 59 7.96 -9.45 4.73
N VAL A 60 6.68 -9.34 5.07
CA VAL A 60 5.81 -10.51 5.33
C VAL A 60 4.59 -10.56 4.41
N CYS A 61 3.83 -9.46 4.28
CA CYS A 61 2.55 -9.48 3.58
C CYS A 61 2.73 -9.12 2.09
N GLN A 62 2.73 -10.12 1.20
CA GLN A 62 2.91 -9.94 -0.26
C GLN A 62 1.57 -9.93 -1.01
N LEU A 63 0.67 -9.00 -0.61
CA LEU A 63 -0.74 -8.99 -1.05
C LEU A 63 -0.93 -9.16 -2.56
N TRP A 64 -0.22 -8.38 -3.38
CA TRP A 64 -0.44 -8.42 -4.83
C TRP A 64 0.00 -9.73 -5.47
N LYS A 65 1.03 -10.39 -4.92
CA LYS A 65 1.47 -11.69 -5.42
C LYS A 65 0.51 -12.79 -4.99
N GLU A 66 0.03 -12.72 -3.75
CA GLU A 66 -0.98 -13.65 -3.24
C GLU A 66 -2.29 -13.52 -4.02
N LEU A 67 -2.71 -12.29 -4.37
CA LEU A 67 -3.87 -12.06 -5.22
C LEU A 67 -3.69 -12.62 -6.63
N ARG A 68 -2.52 -12.40 -7.25
CA ARG A 68 -2.18 -12.98 -8.57
C ARG A 68 -2.23 -14.51 -8.55
N ASP A 69 -1.68 -15.10 -7.50
CA ASP A 69 -1.49 -16.54 -7.36
C ASP A 69 -2.72 -17.23 -6.73
N TYR A 70 -3.77 -16.46 -6.43
CA TYR A 70 -5.06 -16.96 -5.91
C TYR A 70 -5.76 -17.78 -6.99
N LYS A 71 -5.97 -19.07 -6.70
CA LYS A 71 -6.47 -20.06 -7.69
C LYS A 71 -7.99 -20.15 -7.77
N GLU A 72 -8.68 -19.60 -6.77
CA GLU A 72 -10.14 -19.62 -6.71
C GLU A 72 -10.74 -18.37 -7.38
N LYS A 73 -12.05 -18.36 -7.55
CA LYS A 73 -12.74 -17.22 -8.14
C LYS A 73 -12.90 -16.10 -7.11
N PHE A 74 -12.45 -14.90 -7.48
CA PHE A 74 -12.80 -13.69 -6.75
C PHE A 74 -14.10 -13.11 -7.35
N PRO A 75 -15.23 -13.07 -6.61
CA PRO A 75 -16.54 -12.77 -7.21
C PRO A 75 -16.64 -11.44 -7.96
N VAL A 76 -15.84 -10.45 -7.56
CA VAL A 76 -15.81 -9.09 -8.15
C VAL A 76 -14.84 -8.99 -9.34
N TYR A 77 -13.89 -9.93 -9.49
CA TYR A 77 -12.83 -9.91 -10.50
C TYR A 77 -12.73 -11.27 -11.21
N GLN A 78 -13.85 -11.77 -11.72
CA GLN A 78 -13.91 -13.14 -12.26
C GLN A 78 -13.18 -13.30 -13.60
N GLU A 79 -13.09 -12.23 -14.38
CA GLU A 79 -12.47 -12.27 -15.71
C GLU A 79 -11.09 -11.60 -15.67
N ASN A 80 -10.08 -12.34 -16.16
CA ASN A 80 -8.77 -11.80 -16.48
C ASN A 80 -8.04 -11.07 -15.34
N MET A 81 -8.35 -11.39 -14.07
CA MET A 81 -7.68 -10.78 -12.91
C MET A 81 -6.15 -10.90 -13.05
N GLY A 82 -5.64 -12.09 -13.38
CA GLY A 82 -4.20 -12.32 -13.58
C GLY A 82 -3.55 -11.53 -14.73
N ASN A 83 -4.32 -10.89 -15.61
CA ASN A 83 -3.79 -10.10 -16.74
C ASN A 83 -3.50 -8.64 -16.38
N GLY A 84 -3.82 -8.20 -15.15
CA GLY A 84 -3.54 -6.84 -14.71
C GLY A 84 -2.07 -6.47 -14.89
N GLU A 85 -1.79 -5.28 -15.44
CA GLU A 85 -0.43 -4.78 -15.68
C GLU A 85 0.45 -4.80 -14.43
N ILE A 86 -0.16 -4.58 -13.26
CA ILE A 86 0.50 -4.63 -11.95
C ILE A 86 1.21 -5.96 -11.69
N PHE A 87 0.72 -7.07 -12.25
CA PHE A 87 1.27 -8.41 -11.96
C PHE A 87 2.54 -8.73 -12.73
N LYS A 88 2.85 -7.97 -13.79
CA LYS A 88 4.00 -8.24 -14.69
C LYS A 88 5.36 -7.98 -14.02
N SER A 89 5.43 -7.09 -13.03
CA SER A 89 6.69 -6.65 -12.42
C SER A 89 6.93 -7.16 -10.99
N LEU A 90 6.00 -7.90 -10.38
CA LEU A 90 6.08 -8.27 -8.95
C LEU A 90 7.12 -9.35 -8.63
N GLY A 91 7.56 -10.13 -9.62
CA GLY A 91 8.37 -11.34 -9.40
C GLY A 91 7.61 -12.45 -8.67
N VAL A 92 8.34 -13.45 -8.18
CA VAL A 92 7.76 -14.64 -7.54
C VAL A 92 7.31 -14.37 -6.09
N LEU A 93 6.23 -15.05 -5.67
CA LEU A 93 5.85 -15.14 -4.26
C LEU A 93 6.87 -16.03 -3.55
N LYS A 94 7.59 -15.47 -2.56
CA LYS A 94 8.60 -16.23 -1.79
C LYS A 94 8.81 -15.65 -0.40
N LEU A 95 9.19 -16.51 0.55
CA LEU A 95 9.57 -16.08 1.89
C LEU A 95 10.99 -15.50 1.89
N HIS A 96 11.14 -14.24 2.30
CA HIS A 96 12.45 -13.56 2.39
C HIS A 96 13.12 -13.81 3.74
N ARG A 97 13.70 -15.00 3.93
CA ARG A 97 14.27 -15.45 5.22
C ARG A 97 15.25 -14.48 5.89
N LYS A 98 16.04 -13.74 5.10
CA LYS A 98 17.02 -12.77 5.63
C LYS A 98 16.34 -11.57 6.31
N ILE A 99 15.16 -11.16 5.82
CA ILE A 99 14.41 -10.02 6.35
C ILE A 99 13.68 -10.43 7.65
N LEU A 100 13.03 -11.59 7.65
CA LEU A 100 12.34 -12.12 8.83
C LEU A 100 13.22 -12.24 10.07
N ASN A 101 14.48 -12.64 9.89
CA ASN A 101 15.42 -12.76 11.00
C ASN A 101 15.75 -11.42 11.68
N HIS A 102 15.46 -10.28 11.04
CA HIS A 102 15.59 -8.95 11.67
C HIS A 102 14.36 -8.52 12.48
N TYR A 103 13.19 -9.11 12.23
CA TYR A 103 11.94 -8.76 12.90
C TYR A 103 11.55 -9.73 14.04
N LEU A 104 12.17 -10.91 14.10
CA LEU A 104 11.89 -11.96 15.09
C LEU A 104 12.94 -12.03 16.22
N LEU A 105 13.58 -10.91 16.55
CA LEU A 105 14.47 -10.76 17.71
C LEU A 105 13.69 -10.33 18.96
#